data_AF-A0A0B8NWI1-F1
#
_entry.id   AF-A0A0B8NWI1-F1
#
_cell.length_a   1.000
_cell.length_b   1.000
_cell.length_c   1.000
_cell.angle_alpha   90.00
_cell.angle_beta   90.00
_cell.angle_gamma   90.00
#
_symmetry.space_group_name_H-M   'P 1'
#
loop_
_entity.id
_entity.type
_entity.pdbx_description
1 polymer ?
#
loop_
_entity_poly.entity_id
_entity_poly.type
_entity_poly.pdbx_seq_one_letter_code
_entity_poly.pdbx_strand_id
1 'polypeptide(L)'
;MKKLFKATSLLIFSSFTYAEVSTITGEEKGWVDSLLEFFGSSDEVDVSEGMDWGVLPGPFSNPEQGFGIGVAAVGLYAPQGTDSGNQLSTLTISGYASSEGTYGIGVDNTTFLNQNTWKLGLMLAYRKLRVIIGV
;
A
#
# COMPACT_ATOMS: atom_id res chain seq x y z
N MET A 1 -9.06 -59.06 -0.61
CA MET A 1 -9.90 -58.51 -1.71
C MET A 1 -9.53 -57.04 -1.86
N LYS A 2 -9.01 -56.66 -3.03
CA LYS A 2 -8.41 -55.35 -3.32
C LYS A 2 -9.54 -54.38 -3.72
N LYS A 3 -9.70 -53.24 -3.04
CA LYS A 3 -10.60 -52.17 -3.49
C LYS A 3 -9.79 -50.93 -3.85
N LEU A 4 -9.83 -50.62 -5.14
CA LEU A 4 -9.17 -49.52 -5.85
C LEU A 4 -9.57 -48.15 -5.26
N PHE A 5 -8.58 -47.32 -4.93
CA PHE A 5 -8.74 -45.88 -4.80
C PHE A 5 -8.65 -45.26 -6.21
N LYS A 6 -9.73 -44.62 -6.68
CA LYS A 6 -9.69 -43.76 -7.87
C LYS A 6 -9.32 -42.35 -7.40
N ALA A 7 -8.07 -41.94 -7.64
CA ALA A 7 -7.64 -40.56 -7.49
C ALA A 7 -8.13 -39.77 -8.71
N THR A 8 -9.19 -38.98 -8.53
CA THR A 8 -9.68 -38.03 -9.53
C THR A 8 -8.75 -36.82 -9.48
N SER A 9 -7.85 -36.71 -10.46
CA SER A 9 -6.98 -35.55 -10.63
C SER A 9 -7.82 -34.34 -11.06
N LEU A 10 -7.91 -33.33 -10.19
CA LEU A 10 -8.57 -32.06 -10.46
C LEU A 10 -7.51 -31.08 -11.00
N LEU A 11 -7.49 -30.86 -12.30
CA LEU A 11 -6.64 -29.85 -12.93
C LEU A 11 -7.19 -28.46 -12.64
N ILE A 12 -6.48 -27.69 -11.81
CA ILE A 12 -6.74 -26.27 -11.57
C ILE A 12 -6.12 -25.49 -12.73
N PHE A 13 -6.96 -25.03 -13.67
CA PHE A 13 -6.58 -24.02 -14.65
C PHE A 13 -6.55 -22.66 -13.96
N SER A 14 -5.36 -22.15 -13.65
CA SER A 14 -5.19 -20.75 -13.25
C SER A 14 -5.16 -19.89 -14.52
N SER A 15 -6.23 -19.13 -14.75
CA SER A 15 -6.22 -18.08 -15.76
C SER A 15 -5.39 -16.91 -15.22
N PHE A 16 -4.15 -16.78 -15.68
CA PHE A 16 -3.40 -15.52 -15.53
C PHE A 16 -4.10 -14.47 -16.40
N THR A 17 -4.80 -13.54 -15.77
CA THR A 17 -5.25 -12.32 -16.44
C THR A 17 -4.04 -11.40 -16.54
N TYR A 18 -3.45 -11.34 -17.73
CA TYR A 18 -2.43 -10.34 -18.05
C TYR A 18 -3.18 -9.02 -18.32
N ALA A 19 -2.95 -8.01 -17.48
CA ALA A 19 -3.46 -6.67 -17.75
C ALA A 19 -2.55 -6.01 -18.79
N GLU A 20 -3.03 -5.91 -20.03
CA GLU A 20 -2.35 -5.12 -21.06
C GLU A 20 -2.55 -3.63 -20.76
N VAL A 21 -1.47 -2.94 -20.37
CA VAL A 21 -1.42 -1.47 -20.37
C VAL A 21 -1.50 -1.02 -21.83
N SER A 22 -2.68 -0.57 -22.23
CA SER A 22 -2.87 0.10 -23.51
C SER A 22 -2.29 1.50 -23.40
N THR A 23 -1.18 1.75 -24.09
CA THR A 23 -0.61 3.09 -24.27
C THR A 23 -1.60 3.90 -25.12
N ILE A 24 -2.35 4.80 -24.46
CA ILE A 24 -3.25 5.72 -25.15
C ILE A 24 -2.40 6.84 -25.73
N THR A 25 -2.16 6.79 -27.03
CA THR A 25 -1.55 7.86 -27.80
C THR A 25 -2.60 8.96 -28.03
N GLY A 26 -2.71 9.90 -27.08
CA GLY A 26 -3.58 11.07 -27.18
C GLY A 26 -3.37 12.02 -26.01
N GLU A 27 -3.02 13.27 -26.31
CA GLU A 27 -2.63 14.35 -25.37
C GLU A 27 -3.77 14.87 -24.46
N GLU A 28 -4.54 13.99 -23.81
CA GLU A 28 -5.40 14.39 -22.69
C GLU A 28 -5.01 13.58 -21.45
N LYS A 29 -4.28 14.22 -20.54
CA LYS A 29 -3.89 13.66 -19.24
C LYS A 29 -5.13 13.13 -18.54
N GLY A 30 -5.26 11.81 -18.43
CA GLY A 30 -6.43 11.18 -17.85
C GLY A 30 -6.59 11.55 -16.38
N TRP A 31 -7.80 11.38 -15.83
CA TRP A 31 -8.00 11.51 -14.39
C TRP A 31 -7.15 10.50 -13.61
N VAL A 32 -6.89 9.32 -14.21
CA VAL A 32 -5.97 8.31 -13.66
C VAL A 32 -4.53 8.82 -13.69
N ASP A 33 -4.05 9.38 -14.81
CA ASP A 33 -2.68 9.91 -14.90
C ASP A 33 -2.47 11.09 -13.95
N SER A 34 -3.48 11.94 -13.76
CA SER A 34 -3.47 13.03 -12.79
C SER A 34 -3.42 12.53 -11.35
N LEU A 35 -4.11 11.42 -11.06
CA LEU A 35 -4.03 10.77 -9.77
C LEU A 35 -2.68 10.07 -9.57
N LEU A 36 -2.14 9.38 -10.57
CA LEU A 36 -0.83 8.73 -10.51
C LEU A 36 0.28 9.75 -10.27
N GLU A 37 0.24 10.88 -10.97
CA GLU A 37 1.19 11.98 -10.75
C GLU A 37 1.02 12.59 -9.34
N PHE A 38 -0.22 12.73 -8.85
CA PHE A 38 -0.48 13.13 -7.46
C PHE A 38 0.03 12.10 -6.43
N PHE A 39 -0.01 10.81 -6.76
CA PHE A 39 0.50 9.72 -5.93
C PHE A 39 2.04 9.62 -5.96
N GLY A 40 2.74 10.49 -6.70
CA GLY A 40 4.19 10.51 -6.80
C GLY A 40 4.75 9.54 -7.83
N SER A 41 4.02 9.27 -8.94
CA SER A 41 4.55 8.46 -10.04
C SER A 41 5.62 9.17 -10.88
N SER A 42 6.45 10.03 -10.29
CA SER A 42 7.68 10.44 -10.99
C SER A 42 8.47 9.17 -11.28
N ASP A 43 8.93 9.03 -12.53
CA ASP A 43 9.57 7.81 -13.00
C ASP A 43 10.87 7.47 -12.25
N GLU A 44 11.39 8.41 -11.45
CA GLU A 44 12.58 8.23 -10.62
C GLU A 44 12.32 8.67 -9.18
N VAL A 45 12.75 7.81 -8.24
CA VAL A 45 12.75 8.11 -6.81
C VAL A 45 13.94 9.00 -6.49
N ASP A 46 13.69 10.24 -6.06
CA ASP A 46 14.73 11.22 -5.74
C ASP A 46 14.78 11.53 -4.24
N VAL A 47 15.73 10.89 -3.55
CA VAL A 47 15.99 11.12 -2.13
C VAL A 47 17.13 12.11 -1.88
N SER A 48 17.57 12.86 -2.90
CA SER A 48 18.66 13.84 -2.76
C SER A 48 18.33 14.98 -1.80
N GLU A 49 17.05 15.36 -1.72
CA GLU A 49 16.51 16.32 -0.74
C GLU A 49 16.19 15.66 0.62
N GLY A 50 16.58 14.40 0.80
CA GLY A 50 16.50 13.63 2.03
C GLY A 50 15.31 12.67 2.11
N MET A 51 14.16 13.03 1.54
CA MET A 51 12.96 12.19 1.53
C MET A 51 12.11 12.47 0.29
N ASP A 52 11.77 11.42 -0.45
CA ASP A 52 10.83 11.45 -1.57
C ASP A 52 9.42 11.09 -1.07
N TRP A 53 8.42 11.94 -1.28
CA TRP A 53 7.09 11.78 -0.70
C TRP A 53 6.00 11.57 -1.77
N GLY A 54 5.16 10.56 -1.57
CA GLY A 54 3.89 10.37 -2.28
C GLY A 54 2.69 10.44 -1.34
N VAL A 55 1.55 10.98 -1.79
CA VAL A 55 0.32 11.08 -0.97
C VAL A 55 -0.79 10.26 -1.60
N LEU A 56 -1.31 9.27 -0.87
CA LEU A 56 -2.29 8.26 -1.28
C LEU A 56 -3.67 8.47 -0.63
N PRO A 57 -4.56 9.32 -1.18
CA PRO A 57 -5.98 9.32 -0.84
C PRO A 57 -6.73 8.15 -1.47
N GLY A 58 -7.77 7.68 -0.80
CA GLY A 58 -8.67 6.69 -1.38
C GLY A 58 -9.94 6.46 -0.57
N PRO A 59 -11.03 6.10 -1.25
CA PRO A 59 -12.19 5.53 -0.58
C PRO A 59 -11.88 4.10 -0.11
N PHE A 60 -12.57 3.66 0.93
CA PHE A 60 -12.63 2.26 1.31
C PHE A 60 -14.05 1.89 1.75
N SER A 61 -14.38 0.61 1.70
CA SER A 61 -15.65 0.09 2.21
C SER A 61 -15.41 -1.28 2.82
N ASN A 62 -15.84 -1.49 4.06
CA ASN A 62 -15.82 -2.80 4.71
C ASN A 62 -17.08 -3.00 5.58
N PRO A 63 -17.49 -4.25 5.86
CA PRO A 63 -18.68 -4.53 6.67
C PRO A 63 -18.64 -3.95 8.08
N GLU A 64 -17.44 -3.80 8.66
CA GLU A 64 -17.25 -3.42 10.07
C GLU A 64 -17.28 -1.90 10.30
N GLN A 65 -16.84 -1.11 9.32
CA GLN A 65 -16.67 0.35 9.43
C GLN A 65 -17.53 1.11 8.41
N GLY A 66 -18.22 0.41 7.52
CA GLY A 66 -19.01 0.98 6.44
C GLY A 66 -18.12 1.62 5.37
N PHE A 67 -18.66 2.66 4.74
CA PHE A 67 -17.92 3.45 3.76
C PHE A 67 -16.99 4.44 4.47
N GLY A 68 -15.80 4.67 3.94
CA GLY A 68 -14.89 5.66 4.50
C GLY A 68 -13.92 6.23 3.49
N ILE A 69 -13.18 7.25 3.95
CA ILE A 69 -12.11 7.89 3.20
C ILE A 69 -10.84 7.86 4.04
N GLY A 70 -9.74 7.61 3.38
CA GLY A 70 -8.41 7.62 3.98
C GLY A 70 -7.43 8.40 3.14
N VAL A 71 -6.34 8.80 3.77
CA VAL A 71 -5.16 9.37 3.12
C VAL A 71 -3.91 8.85 3.82
N ALA A 72 -2.86 8.58 3.04
CA ALA A 72 -1.55 8.21 3.56
C ALA A 72 -0.45 8.98 2.83
N ALA A 73 0.38 9.73 3.54
CA ALA A 73 1.64 10.25 3.01
C ALA A 73 2.73 9.20 3.24
N VAL A 74 3.42 8.77 2.18
CA VAL A 74 4.48 7.76 2.18
C VAL A 74 5.77 8.43 1.72
N GLY A 75 6.76 8.44 2.59
CA GLY A 75 8.09 8.94 2.33
C GLY A 75 9.08 7.80 2.15
N LEU A 76 9.96 7.91 1.16
CA LEU A 76 11.13 7.07 0.95
C LEU A 76 12.41 7.84 1.29
N TYR A 77 13.32 7.23 2.05
CA TYR A 77 14.59 7.85 2.41
C TYR A 77 15.72 6.83 2.52
N ALA A 78 16.96 7.32 2.41
CA ALA A 78 18.17 6.51 2.54
C ALA A 78 18.96 6.88 3.81
N PRO A 79 18.80 6.15 4.94
CA PRO A 79 19.36 6.54 6.24
C PRO A 79 20.90 6.57 6.28
N GLN A 80 21.58 5.81 5.40
CA GLN A 80 23.04 5.78 5.28
C GLN A 80 23.52 6.29 3.92
N GLY A 81 22.66 7.04 3.20
CA GLY A 81 22.90 7.46 1.81
C GLY A 81 22.51 6.38 0.79
N THR A 82 22.31 6.79 -0.46
CA THR A 82 21.89 5.92 -1.58
C THR A 82 22.98 4.94 -2.00
N ASP A 83 24.24 5.31 -1.82
CA ASP A 83 25.40 4.49 -2.20
C ASP A 83 25.70 3.35 -1.20
N SER A 84 24.97 3.27 -0.09
CA SER A 84 25.25 2.32 0.98
C SER A 84 24.88 0.87 0.65
N GLY A 85 24.26 0.61 -0.50
CA GLY A 85 23.71 -0.69 -0.89
C GLY A 85 22.47 -1.11 -0.09
N ASN A 86 21.87 -0.19 0.67
CA ASN A 86 20.62 -0.45 1.38
C ASN A 86 19.41 -0.27 0.45
N GLN A 87 18.33 -0.99 0.73
CA GLN A 87 17.01 -0.62 0.23
C GLN A 87 16.56 0.71 0.85
N LEU A 88 15.72 1.44 0.13
CA LEU A 88 15.09 2.64 0.67
C LEU A 88 14.23 2.28 1.88
N SER A 89 14.37 3.10 2.91
CA SER A 89 13.57 3.04 4.12
C SER A 89 12.27 3.81 3.91
N THR A 90 11.21 3.46 4.64
CA THR A 90 9.89 4.04 4.46
C THR A 90 9.40 4.73 5.72
N LEU A 91 8.66 5.82 5.56
CA LEU A 91 7.91 6.49 6.61
C LEU A 91 6.50 6.80 6.09
N THR A 92 5.48 6.19 6.68
CA THR A 92 4.09 6.40 6.33
C THR A 92 3.36 7.12 7.45
N ILE A 93 2.63 8.17 7.10
CA ILE A 93 1.68 8.85 7.98
C ILE A 93 0.31 8.71 7.36
N SER A 94 -0.65 8.17 8.11
CA SER A 94 -1.98 7.85 7.60
C SER A 94 -3.09 8.38 8.50
N GLY A 95 -4.23 8.67 7.90
CA GLY A 95 -5.45 9.09 8.58
C GLY A 95 -6.68 8.60 7.83
N TYR A 96 -7.75 8.26 8.55
CA TYR A 96 -9.01 7.85 7.95
C TYR A 96 -10.22 8.16 8.84
N ALA A 97 -11.40 8.23 8.21
CA ALA A 97 -12.70 8.33 8.86
C ALA A 97 -13.76 7.55 8.07
N SER A 98 -14.80 7.04 8.75
CA SER A 98 -15.86 6.22 8.16
C SER A 98 -17.27 6.63 8.57
N SER A 99 -18.27 6.16 7.81
CA SER A 99 -19.71 6.42 7.99
C SER A 99 -20.24 5.84 9.30
N GLU A 100 -19.67 4.72 9.75
CA GLU A 100 -19.99 4.12 11.06
C GLU A 100 -19.34 4.87 12.24
N GLY A 101 -18.67 5.99 11.98
CA GLY A 101 -18.08 6.85 13.00
C GLY A 101 -16.77 6.31 13.56
N THR A 102 -16.09 5.43 12.83
CA THR A 102 -14.72 5.03 13.15
C THR A 102 -13.73 6.00 12.51
N TYR A 103 -12.64 6.28 13.21
CA TYR A 103 -11.55 7.09 12.67
C TYR A 103 -10.23 6.67 13.31
N GLY A 104 -9.13 6.98 12.64
CA GLY A 104 -7.82 6.69 13.17
C GLY A 104 -6.71 7.43 12.45
N ILE A 105 -5.56 7.46 13.12
CA ILE A 105 -4.30 7.97 12.61
C ILE A 105 -3.21 6.93 12.86
N GLY A 106 -2.23 6.87 11.97
CA GLY A 106 -1.13 5.92 12.08
C GLY A 106 0.17 6.49 11.57
N VAL A 107 1.27 6.09 12.20
CA VAL A 107 2.62 6.30 11.73
C VAL A 107 3.29 4.94 11.66
N ASP A 108 3.84 4.60 10.50
CA ASP A 108 4.62 3.38 10.28
C ASP A 108 5.98 3.75 9.70
N ASN A 109 7.05 3.18 10.24
CA ASN A 109 8.39 3.38 9.74
C ASN A 109 9.09 2.04 9.63
N THR A 110 9.77 1.84 8.51
CA THR A 110 10.68 0.72 8.29
C THR A 110 12.04 1.26 7.86
N THR A 111 13.06 0.98 8.66
CA THR A 111 14.45 1.42 8.42
C THR A 111 15.34 0.23 8.10
N PHE A 112 16.10 0.31 7.01
CA PHE A 112 17.12 -0.67 6.62
C PHE A 112 18.53 -0.12 6.87
N LEU A 113 19.39 -0.93 7.50
CA LEU A 113 20.75 -0.55 7.89
C LEU A 113 21.75 -1.66 7.53
N ASN A 114 23.01 -1.25 7.33
CA ASN A 114 24.16 -2.12 7.13
C ASN A 114 23.94 -3.16 6.01
N GLN A 115 23.78 -2.68 4.78
CA GLN A 115 23.53 -3.51 3.58
C GLN A 115 22.35 -4.47 3.77
N ASN A 116 21.23 -3.94 4.29
CA ASN A 116 20.01 -4.68 4.62
C ASN A 116 20.17 -5.80 5.66
N THR A 117 21.25 -5.82 6.43
CA THR A 117 21.44 -6.81 7.51
C THR A 117 20.44 -6.59 8.64
N TRP A 118 20.15 -5.32 8.95
CA TRP A 118 19.22 -4.94 10.02
C TRP A 118 18.00 -4.24 9.44
N LYS A 119 16.83 -4.66 9.92
CA LYS A 119 15.54 -4.03 9.64
C LYS A 119 14.89 -3.63 10.96
N LEU A 120 14.61 -2.34 11.12
CA LEU A 120 13.93 -1.79 12.30
C LEU A 120 12.54 -1.30 11.88
N GLY A 121 11.52 -1.77 12.58
CA GLY A 121 10.14 -1.36 12.35
C GLY A 121 9.58 -0.61 13.57
N LEU A 122 8.95 0.54 13.34
CA LEU A 122 8.20 1.28 14.34
C LEU A 122 6.79 1.53 13.82
N MET A 123 5.78 1.15 14.61
CA MET A 123 4.39 1.40 14.27
C MET A 123 3.68 2.01 15.48
N LEU A 124 3.03 3.15 15.26
CA LEU A 124 2.15 3.81 16.21
C LEU A 124 0.81 4.01 15.54
N ALA A 125 -0.26 3.57 16.19
CA ALA A 125 -1.61 3.76 15.66
C ALA A 125 -2.56 4.13 16.79
N TYR A 126 -3.40 5.14 16.52
CA TYR A 126 -4.56 5.44 17.33
C TYR A 126 -5.81 5.19 16.50
N ARG A 127 -6.71 4.36 17.02
CA ARG A 127 -7.98 4.04 16.36
C ARG A 127 -9.11 4.16 17.37
N LYS A 128 -10.12 4.95 17.03
CA LYS A 128 -11.37 4.98 17.78
C LYS A 128 -12.40 4.13 17.04
N LEU A 129 -12.79 3.03 17.67
CA LEU A 129 -13.89 2.19 17.21
C LEU A 129 -15.18 2.65 17.88
N ARG A 130 -16.28 2.67 17.12
CA ARG A 130 -17.63 2.71 17.68
C ARG A 130 -18.04 1.27 17.96
N VAL A 131 -18.27 0.94 19.24
CA VAL A 131 -18.91 -0.34 19.60
C VAL A 131 -20.40 -0.16 19.44
N ILE A 132 -21.00 -0.79 18.43
CA ILE A 132 -22.45 -0.89 18.32
C ILE A 132 -22.86 -2.10 19.18
N ILE A 133 -23.23 -1.85 20.44
CA ILE A 133 -23.90 -2.87 21.24
C ILE A 133 -25.31 -2.97 20.65
N GLY A 134 -25.57 -4.03 19.87
CA GLY A 134 -26.90 -4.32 19.36
C GLY A 134 -27.88 -4.54 20.51
N VAL A 135 -29.01 -3.84 20.46
CA VAL A 135 -30.22 -4.13 21.24
C VAL A 135 -31.09 -5.08 20.43
#